data_AF-A0A7C7JW15-F1
#
_entry.id   AF-A0A7C7JW15-F1
#
_cell.length_a   1.000
_cell.length_b   1.000
_cell.length_c   1.000
_cell.angle_alpha   90.00
_cell.angle_beta   90.00
_cell.angle_gamma   90.00
#
_symmetry.space_group_name_H-M   'P 1'
#
loop_
_entity.id
_entity.type
_entity.pdbx_description
1 polymer ?
#
loop_
_entity_poly.entity_id
_entity_poly.type
_entity_poly.pdbx_seq_one_letter_code
_entity_poly.pdbx_strand_id
1 'polypeptide(L)' 'MSKKGLKERLDQGPVICAEGFLFEIERRGYMSSGEFVPMVSLEHPESLENLHRDFQHAGSDIVQAFTY' A
#
# COMPACT_ATOMS: atom_id res chain seq x y z
N MET A 1 11.65 -0.62 -22.27
CA MET A 1 11.81 -2.03 -21.85
C MET A 1 10.55 -2.44 -21.12
N SER A 2 10.02 -3.64 -21.35
CA SER A 2 8.95 -4.17 -20.50
C SER A 2 9.47 -4.32 -19.06
N LYS A 3 8.71 -3.90 -18.05
CA LYS A 3 9.05 -4.22 -16.66
C LYS A 3 9.02 -5.73 -16.49
N LYS A 4 9.98 -6.30 -15.75
CA LYS A 4 10.01 -7.72 -15.39
C LYS A 4 8.72 -8.09 -14.64
N GLY A 5 8.14 -9.24 -14.97
CA GLY A 5 6.96 -9.76 -14.26
C GLY A 5 7.29 -10.18 -12.82
N LEU A 6 6.26 -10.36 -11.98
CA LEU A 6 6.45 -10.78 -10.59
C LEU A 6 7.20 -12.12 -10.49
N LYS A 7 6.80 -13.13 -11.28
CA LYS A 7 7.46 -14.44 -11.29
C LYS A 7 8.95 -14.33 -11.60
N GLU A 8 9.30 -13.60 -12.65
CA GLU A 8 10.69 -13.41 -13.07
C GLU A 8 11.55 -12.74 -11.98
N ARG A 9 10.96 -11.80 -11.22
CA ARG A 9 11.62 -11.15 -10.09
C ARG A 9 11.83 -12.12 -8.93
N LEU A 10 10.82 -12.91 -8.59
CA LEU A 10 10.89 -13.94 -7.55
C LEU A 10 11.92 -15.03 -7.86
N ASP A 11 12.06 -15.42 -9.14
CA ASP A 11 13.08 -16.37 -9.57
C ASP A 11 14.52 -15.83 -9.35
N GLN A 12 14.70 -14.50 -9.25
CA GLN A 12 16.00 -13.84 -9.00
C GLN A 12 16.27 -13.57 -7.51
N GLY A 13 15.24 -13.57 -6.66
CA GLY A 13 15.36 -13.26 -5.24
C GLY A 13 14.06 -12.75 -4.61
N PRO A 14 14.09 -12.43 -3.30
CA PRO A 14 12.92 -11.89 -2.61
C PRO A 14 12.53 -10.51 -3.13
N VAL A 15 11.26 -10.16 -2.93
CA VAL A 15 10.70 -8.83 -3.19
C VAL A 15 10.03 -8.31 -1.92
N ILE A 16 10.02 -6.98 -1.75
CA ILE A 16 9.47 -6.32 -0.57
C ILE A 16 8.01 -5.93 -0.82
N CYS A 17 7.08 -6.47 -0.02
CA CYS A 17 5.67 -6.08 -0.07
C CYS A 17 5.39 -4.99 0.98
N ALA A 18 4.76 -3.90 0.55
CA ALA A 18 4.21 -2.91 1.45
C ALA A 18 3.03 -3.49 2.24
N GLU A 19 3.00 -3.25 3.54
CA GLU A 19 2.01 -3.78 4.48
C GLU A 19 1.64 -2.71 5.51
N GLY A 20 0.59 -2.95 6.29
CA GLY A 20 0.22 -2.08 7.42
C GLY A 20 -0.53 -0.81 7.05
N PHE A 21 -1.14 -0.74 5.85
CA PHE A 21 -1.93 0.40 5.40
C PHE A 21 -3.02 0.82 6.38
N LEU A 22 -3.79 -0.14 6.90
CA LEU A 22 -4.88 0.10 7.86
C LEU A 22 -4.38 0.90 9.08
N PHE A 23 -3.35 0.37 9.74
CA PHE A 23 -2.78 0.96 10.94
C PHE A 23 -2.10 2.30 10.67
N GLU A 24 -1.44 2.45 9.51
CA GLU A 24 -0.76 3.69 9.18
C GLU A 24 -1.74 4.82 8.85
N ILE A 25 -2.83 4.53 8.14
CA ILE A 25 -3.92 5.48 7.90
C ILE A 25 -4.61 5.88 9.21
N GLU A 26 -4.86 4.91 10.09
CA GLU A 26 -5.40 5.17 11.44
C GLU A 26 -4.45 6.05 12.27
N ARG A 27 -3.15 5.74 12.27
CA ARG A 27 -2.12 6.53 12.96
C ARG A 27 -2.05 7.98 12.45
N ARG A 28 -2.32 8.19 11.17
CA ARG A 28 -2.38 9.52 10.54
C ARG A 28 -3.70 10.26 10.81
N GLY A 29 -4.68 9.61 11.43
CA GLY A 29 -5.94 10.21 11.84
C GLY A 29 -7.03 10.27 10.77
N TYR A 30 -6.87 9.52 9.67
CA TYR A 30 -7.81 9.54 8.54
C TYR A 30 -8.89 8.45 8.62
N MET A 31 -8.82 7.57 9.62
CA MET A 31 -9.79 6.48 9.80
C MET A 31 -9.78 6.00 11.25
N SER A 32 -10.93 5.51 11.71
CA SER A 32 -11.03 4.65 12.90
C SER A 32 -11.28 3.22 12.43
N SER A 33 -10.41 2.29 12.81
CA SER A 33 -10.42 0.91 12.31
C SER A 33 -11.60 0.06 12.81
N GLY A 34 -12.51 0.65 13.59
CA GLY A 34 -13.60 -0.06 14.28
C GLY A 34 -14.54 -0.88 13.39
N GLU A 35 -14.71 -0.51 12.11
CA GLU A 35 -15.55 -1.26 11.15
C GLU A 35 -14.75 -1.91 10.01
N PHE A 36 -13.43 -1.72 9.95
CA PHE A 36 -12.56 -2.16 8.84
C PHE A 36 -13.07 -1.75 7.44
N VAL A 37 -13.87 -0.69 7.34
CA VAL A 37 -14.35 -0.20 6.03
C VAL A 37 -13.34 0.81 5.46
N PRO A 38 -12.86 0.65 4.22
CA PRO A 38 -11.82 1.50 3.63
C PRO A 38 -12.39 2.83 3.10
N MET A 39 -13.23 3.50 3.89
CA MET A 39 -13.89 4.77 3.52
C MET A 39 -12.89 5.88 3.16
N VAL A 40 -11.68 5.83 3.72
CA VAL A 40 -10.57 6.75 3.37
C VAL A 40 -10.30 6.80 1.86
N SER A 41 -10.56 5.72 1.11
CA SER A 41 -10.39 5.70 -0.35
C SER A 41 -11.41 6.58 -1.09
N LEU A 42 -12.55 6.87 -0.47
CA LEU A 42 -13.61 7.75 -0.98
C LEU A 42 -13.53 9.15 -0.37
N GLU A 43 -13.26 9.23 0.93
CA GLU A 43 -13.30 10.48 1.70
C GLU A 43 -11.99 11.29 1.58
N HIS A 44 -10.85 10.59 1.58
CA HIS A 44 -9.50 11.19 1.60
C HIS A 44 -8.55 10.43 0.65
N PRO A 45 -8.88 10.31 -0.66
CA PRO A 45 -8.09 9.52 -1.61
C PRO A 45 -6.63 9.98 -1.71
N GLU A 46 -6.35 11.27 -1.53
CA GLU A 46 -5.00 11.84 -1.52
C GLU A 46 -4.15 11.32 -0.36
N SER A 47 -4.77 11.04 0.78
CA SER A 47 -4.08 10.52 1.96
C SER A 47 -3.65 9.06 1.74
N LEU A 48 -4.52 8.28 1.10
CA LEU A 48 -4.21 6.91 0.67
C LEU A 48 -3.15 6.89 -0.43
N GLU A 49 -3.23 7.78 -1.42
CA GLU A 49 -2.25 7.89 -2.49
C GLU A 49 -0.85 8.25 -1.95
N ASN A 50 -0.78 9.24 -1.05
CA ASN A 50 0.48 9.63 -0.43
C ASN A 50 1.11 8.47 0.35
N LEU A 51 0.31 7.66 1.06
CA LEU A 51 0.81 6.48 1.73
C LEU A 51 1.35 5.42 0.74
N HIS A 52 0.69 5.21 -0.40
CA HIS A 52 1.24 4.33 -1.46
C HIS A 52 2.61 4.82 -1.94
N ARG A 53 2.76 6.14 -2.13
CA ARG A 53 4.02 6.77 -2.53
C ARG A 53 5.10 6.63 -1.45
N ASP A 54 4.75 6.80 -0.18
CA ASP A 54 5.67 6.62 0.93
C ASP A 54 6.25 5.20 0.95
N PHE A 55 5.42 4.17 0.76
CA PHE A 55 5.90 2.79 0.69
C PHE A 55 6.79 2.51 -0.52
N GLN A 56 6.50 3.13 -1.67
CA GLN A 56 7.38 3.05 -2.85
C GLN A 56 8.73 3.70 -2.59
N HIS A 57 8.75 4.90 -1.99
CA HIS A 57 9.99 5.59 -1.62
C HIS A 57 10.79 4.84 -0.55
N ALA A 58 10.11 4.09 0.34
CA ALA A 58 10.75 3.20 1.31
C ALA A 58 11.34 1.92 0.69
N GLY A 59 11.14 1.68 -0.60
CA GLY A 59 11.74 0.56 -1.33
C GLY A 59 10.80 -0.63 -1.55
N SER A 60 9.49 -0.47 -1.37
CA SER A 60 8.54 -1.55 -1.64
C SER A 60 8.45 -1.87 -3.13
N ASP A 61 8.60 -3.15 -3.45
CA ASP A 61 8.49 -3.73 -4.78
C ASP A 61 7.04 -3.95 -5.23
N ILE A 62 6.15 -4.12 -4.25
CA ILE A 62 4.72 -4.40 -4.38
C ILE A 62 3.99 -3.46 -3.43
N VAL A 63 2.92 -2.84 -3.92
CA VAL A 63 1.97 -2.08 -3.11
C VAL A 63 0.59 -2.66 -3.33
N GLN A 64 -0.06 -3.08 -2.26
CA GLN A 64 -1.36 -3.75 -2.31
C GLN A 64 -2.48 -2.73 -2.49
N ALA A 65 -3.55 -3.14 -3.18
CA ALA A 65 -4.77 -2.35 -3.22
C ALA A 65 -5.43 -2.36 -1.83
N PHE A 66 -5.92 -1.20 -1.41
CA PHE A 66 -6.57 -1.03 -0.12
C PHE A 66 -8.09 -1.26 -0.26
N THR A 67 -8.50 -2.53 -0.23
CA THR A 67 -9.86 -2.97 -0.66
C THR A 67 -10.51 -4.00 0.27
N TYR A 68 -10.11 -4.07 1.54
CA TYR A 68 -10.73 -4.98 2.51
C TYR A 68 -12.13 -4.49 2.93
#